data_AF-X0TZR6-F1
#
_entry.id   AF-X0TZR6-F1
#
_cell.length_a   1.000
_cell.length_b   1.000
_cell.length_c   1.000
_cell.angle_alpha   90.00
_cell.angle_beta   90.00
_cell.angle_gamma   90.00
#
_symmetry.space_group_name_H-M   'P 1'
#
loop_
_entity.id
_entity.type
_entity.pdbx_description
1 polymer ?
#
loop_
_entity_poly.entity_id
_entity_poly.type
_entity_poly.pdbx_seq_one_letter_code
_entity_poly.pdbx_strand_id
1 'polypeptide(L)'
;HPLEDYLGRWYMRKLLGYLSRKRPGRKTVIEEIITSYADPAATLWQRLKYWPLHRFIRRLKGGVTDQTFRRRVAEHTSTVRGLVVTARSLAEFGLTLPQRFSCPLIIVWNFTNRCNLKCRHCYQHSEHRRLSDELTLAEKLRVVDDLGEHYVPMIAFAGGEPTICPDLLPVLH
;
A
#
# COMPACT_ATOMS: atom_id res chain seq x y z
N HIS A 1 5.34 3.89 -25.82
CA HIS A 1 6.21 2.72 -25.53
C HIS A 1 5.40 1.44 -25.66
N PRO A 2 5.95 0.30 -26.15
CA PRO A 2 5.16 -0.93 -26.39
C PRO A 2 4.32 -1.42 -25.20
N LEU A 3 4.78 -1.15 -23.97
CA LEU A 3 4.03 -1.44 -22.74
C LEU A 3 2.78 -0.55 -22.57
N GLU A 4 2.84 0.71 -22.97
CA GLU A 4 1.70 1.63 -22.88
C GLU A 4 0.60 1.20 -23.84
N ASP A 5 0.98 0.83 -25.07
CA ASP A 5 0.04 0.31 -26.07
C ASP A 5 -0.60 -1.01 -25.63
N TYR A 6 0.12 -1.83 -24.85
CA TYR A 6 -0.41 -3.07 -24.29
C TYR A 6 -1.38 -2.80 -23.13
N LEU A 7 -0.98 -1.97 -22.17
CA LEU A 7 -1.80 -1.63 -20.99
C LEU A 7 -3.03 -0.80 -21.34
N GLY A 8 -2.97 0.00 -22.41
CA GLY A 8 -4.09 0.80 -22.91
C GLY A 8 -5.22 -0.04 -23.53
N ARG A 9 -4.98 -1.31 -23.87
CA ARG A 9 -5.99 -2.18 -24.49
C ARG A 9 -7.11 -2.49 -23.51
N TRP A 10 -8.35 -2.44 -24.01
CA TRP A 10 -9.55 -2.64 -23.20
C TRP A 10 -9.54 -3.96 -22.41
N TYR A 11 -9.04 -5.05 -23.02
CA TYR A 11 -9.01 -6.36 -22.39
C TYR A 11 -7.99 -6.43 -21.26
N MET A 12 -6.85 -5.72 -21.38
CA MET A 12 -5.87 -5.60 -20.31
C MET A 12 -6.43 -4.80 -19.15
N ARG A 13 -7.16 -3.73 -19.41
CA ARG A 13 -7.86 -2.97 -18.37
C ARG A 13 -8.89 -3.82 -17.63
N LYS A 14 -9.67 -4.64 -18.34
CA LYS A 14 -10.61 -5.59 -17.72
C LYS A 14 -9.89 -6.65 -16.88
N LEU A 15 -8.76 -7.18 -17.36
CA LEU A 15 -7.94 -8.13 -16.61
C LEU A 15 -7.40 -7.52 -15.32
N LEU A 16 -6.78 -6.33 -15.40
CA LEU A 16 -6.26 -5.61 -14.23
C LEU A 16 -7.37 -5.28 -13.23
N GLY A 17 -8.56 -4.92 -13.71
CA GLY A 17 -9.73 -4.69 -12.86
C GLY A 17 -10.17 -5.96 -12.12
N TYR A 18 -10.20 -7.11 -12.80
CA TYR A 18 -10.50 -8.39 -12.16
C TYR A 18 -9.44 -8.79 -11.12
N LEU A 19 -8.16 -8.62 -11.43
CA LEU A 19 -7.04 -9.01 -10.57
C LEU A 19 -6.93 -8.15 -9.30
N SER A 20 -7.28 -6.86 -9.39
CA SER A 20 -7.17 -5.87 -8.30
C SER A 20 -8.44 -5.68 -7.45
N ARG A 21 -9.53 -6.39 -7.78
CA ARG A 21 -10.82 -6.30 -7.08
C ARG A 21 -10.74 -6.93 -5.68
N LYS A 22 -11.11 -6.17 -4.63
CA LYS A 22 -11.28 -6.67 -3.24
C LYS A 22 -12.36 -7.76 -3.24
N ARG A 23 -12.07 -8.88 -2.57
CA ARG A 23 -13.00 -10.01 -2.43
C ARG A 23 -13.46 -10.11 -0.96
N PRO A 24 -14.74 -10.34 -0.68
CA PRO A 24 -15.20 -10.49 0.70
C PRO A 24 -14.42 -11.60 1.43
N GLY A 25 -13.79 -11.26 2.55
CA GLY A 25 -13.01 -12.19 3.38
C GLY A 25 -11.78 -12.81 2.71
N ARG A 26 -11.33 -12.31 1.55
CA ARG A 26 -10.18 -12.86 0.81
C ARG A 26 -9.28 -11.76 0.26
N LYS A 27 -8.00 -12.08 0.10
CA LYS A 27 -7.03 -11.23 -0.60
C LYS A 27 -7.43 -11.04 -2.07
N THR A 28 -6.94 -9.97 -2.69
CA THR A 28 -7.02 -9.79 -4.15
C THR A 28 -6.21 -10.87 -4.86
N VAL A 29 -6.47 -11.08 -6.15
CA VAL A 29 -5.71 -12.06 -6.92
C VAL A 29 -4.24 -11.64 -7.01
N ILE A 30 -3.97 -10.34 -7.17
CA ILE A 30 -2.60 -9.80 -7.17
C ILE A 30 -1.88 -10.15 -5.88
N GLU A 31 -2.52 -9.92 -4.73
CA GLU A 31 -1.95 -10.30 -3.44
C GLU A 31 -1.65 -11.80 -3.37
N GLU A 32 -2.60 -12.65 -3.75
CA GLU A 32 -2.39 -14.11 -3.74
C GLU A 32 -1.22 -14.53 -4.65
N ILE A 33 -1.12 -13.97 -5.86
CA ILE A 33 -0.03 -14.27 -6.80
C ILE A 33 1.33 -13.86 -6.20
N ILE A 34 1.42 -12.65 -5.66
CA ILE A 34 2.66 -12.08 -5.16
C ILE A 34 3.09 -12.77 -3.86
N THR A 35 2.17 -13.01 -2.91
CA THR A 35 2.52 -13.66 -1.64
C THR A 35 2.83 -15.16 -1.78
N SER A 36 2.25 -15.84 -2.78
CA SER A 36 2.56 -17.25 -3.05
C SER A 36 3.85 -17.46 -3.85
N TYR A 37 4.46 -16.38 -4.36
CA TYR A 37 5.68 -16.46 -5.15
C TYR A 37 6.87 -16.90 -4.29
N ALA A 38 7.56 -17.96 -4.73
CA ALA A 38 8.70 -18.56 -4.02
C ALA A 38 8.36 -18.93 -2.56
N ASP A 39 7.11 -19.39 -2.33
CA ASP A 39 6.65 -19.76 -1.01
C ASP A 39 6.76 -21.25 -0.66
N PRO A 40 7.64 -21.62 0.31
CA PRO A 40 7.75 -23.01 0.73
C PRO A 40 6.45 -23.51 1.37
N ALA A 41 5.66 -22.62 2.00
CA ALA A 41 4.38 -22.95 2.62
C ALA A 41 3.19 -22.95 1.63
N ALA A 42 3.37 -22.47 0.39
CA ALA A 42 2.27 -22.42 -0.57
C ALA A 42 1.82 -23.82 -1.00
N THR A 43 0.49 -24.01 -1.01
CA THR A 43 -0.13 -25.27 -1.39
C THR A 43 0.19 -25.64 -2.84
N LEU A 44 0.24 -26.93 -3.15
CA LEU A 44 0.46 -27.43 -4.52
C LEU A 44 -0.50 -26.79 -5.54
N TRP A 45 -1.77 -26.62 -5.16
CA TRP A 45 -2.78 -25.99 -6.01
C TRP A 45 -2.50 -24.52 -6.29
N GLN A 46 -2.01 -23.75 -5.31
CA GLN A 46 -1.62 -22.35 -5.51
C GLN A 46 -0.41 -22.24 -6.44
N ARG A 47 0.57 -23.12 -6.27
CA ARG A 47 1.75 -23.20 -7.15
C ARG A 47 1.35 -23.52 -8.58
N LEU A 48 0.44 -24.48 -8.78
CA LEU A 48 -0.04 -24.85 -10.12
C LEU A 48 -0.90 -23.73 -10.75
N LYS A 49 -1.86 -23.20 -10.00
CA LYS A 49 -2.78 -22.14 -10.44
C LYS A 49 -2.03 -20.88 -10.89
N TYR A 50 -1.02 -20.45 -10.12
CA TYR A 50 -0.26 -19.23 -10.39
C TYR A 50 1.07 -19.47 -11.10
N TRP A 51 1.37 -20.71 -11.51
CA TRP A 51 2.60 -21.08 -12.20
C TRP A 51 2.94 -20.18 -13.40
N PRO A 52 2.00 -19.84 -14.32
CA PRO A 52 2.32 -18.97 -15.45
C PRO A 52 2.76 -17.57 -15.01
N LEU A 53 2.12 -17.05 -13.95
CA LEU A 53 2.39 -15.72 -13.39
C LEU A 53 3.67 -15.70 -12.57
N HIS A 54 3.97 -16.77 -11.82
CA HIS A 54 5.26 -16.93 -11.14
C HIS A 54 6.41 -17.02 -12.15
N ARG A 55 6.22 -17.73 -13.27
CA ARG A 55 7.21 -17.76 -14.36
C ARG A 55 7.42 -16.38 -14.97
N PHE A 56 6.35 -15.59 -15.13
CA PHE A 56 6.43 -14.20 -15.58
C PHE A 56 7.19 -13.31 -14.59
N ILE A 57 6.89 -13.39 -13.29
CA ILE A 57 7.64 -12.67 -12.23
C ILE A 57 9.12 -13.06 -12.28
N ARG A 58 9.43 -14.34 -12.47
CA ARG A 58 10.82 -14.81 -12.57
C ARG A 58 11.57 -14.20 -13.75
N ARG A 59 10.88 -13.95 -14.87
CA ARG A 59 11.44 -13.26 -16.03
C ARG A 59 11.62 -11.76 -15.77
N LEU A 60 10.67 -11.13 -15.07
CA LEU A 60 10.70 -9.69 -14.79
C LEU A 60 11.69 -9.28 -13.71
N LYS A 61 11.92 -10.12 -12.68
CA LYS A 61 12.81 -9.77 -11.57
C LYS A 61 14.29 -9.66 -11.95
N GLY A 62 14.66 -10.00 -13.18
CA GLY A 62 16.02 -9.93 -13.68
C GLY A 62 17.00 -10.74 -12.83
N GLY A 63 18.13 -10.14 -12.46
CA GLY A 63 19.19 -10.78 -11.67
C GLY A 63 18.87 -10.99 -10.18
N VAL A 64 17.68 -10.63 -9.71
CA VAL A 64 17.31 -10.79 -8.30
C VAL A 64 16.95 -12.25 -8.01
N THR A 65 17.47 -12.81 -6.92
CA THR A 65 17.14 -14.17 -6.49
C THR A 65 15.68 -14.30 -6.03
N ASP A 66 15.09 -15.48 -6.17
CA ASP A 66 13.68 -15.74 -5.79
C ASP A 66 13.41 -15.35 -4.32
N GLN A 67 14.34 -15.69 -3.42
CA GLN A 67 14.25 -15.34 -1.99
C GLN A 67 14.38 -13.83 -1.73
N THR A 68 15.27 -13.13 -2.45
CA THR A 68 15.41 -11.67 -2.28
C THR A 68 14.17 -10.94 -2.76
N PHE A 69 13.60 -11.36 -3.89
CA PHE A 69 12.34 -10.79 -4.38
C PHE A 69 11.22 -10.99 -3.37
N ARG A 70 11.11 -12.21 -2.80
CA ARG A 70 10.13 -12.50 -1.75
C ARG A 70 10.28 -11.55 -0.56
N ARG A 71 11.49 -11.45 0.01
CA ARG A 71 11.77 -10.61 1.18
C ARG A 71 11.46 -9.13 0.96
N ARG A 72 11.76 -8.61 -0.24
CA ARG A 72 11.61 -7.17 -0.54
C ARG A 72 10.22 -6.78 -1.05
N VAL A 73 9.52 -7.70 -1.71
CA VAL A 73 8.26 -7.41 -2.41
C VAL A 73 7.11 -8.21 -1.82
N ALA A 74 7.22 -9.53 -1.77
CA ALA A 74 6.12 -10.39 -1.39
C ALA A 74 5.77 -10.32 0.11
N GLU A 75 6.78 -10.16 0.96
CA GLU A 75 6.61 -10.04 2.42
C GLU A 75 6.24 -8.62 2.85
N HIS A 76 6.41 -7.62 1.98
CA HIS A 76 6.13 -6.23 2.31
C HIS A 76 4.71 -5.83 1.88
N THR A 77 3.77 -5.87 2.83
CA THR A 77 2.34 -5.59 2.61
C THR A 77 2.10 -4.27 1.86
N SER A 78 2.85 -3.21 2.19
CA SER A 78 2.73 -1.91 1.52
C SER A 78 3.09 -1.97 0.04
N THR A 79 4.11 -2.74 -0.34
CA THR A 79 4.50 -2.88 -1.75
C THR A 79 3.40 -3.61 -2.52
N VAL A 80 2.86 -4.69 -1.95
CA VAL A 80 1.77 -5.45 -2.56
C VAL A 80 0.50 -4.59 -2.71
N ARG A 81 0.14 -3.81 -1.68
CA ARG A 81 -0.96 -2.85 -1.75
C ARG A 81 -0.74 -1.81 -2.83
N GLY A 82 0.48 -1.27 -2.96
CA GLY A 82 0.83 -0.33 -4.03
C GLY A 82 0.65 -0.92 -5.44
N LEU A 83 1.00 -2.20 -5.64
CA LEU A 83 0.74 -2.91 -6.90
C LEU A 83 -0.76 -3.06 -7.17
N VAL A 84 -1.56 -3.37 -6.14
CA VAL A 84 -3.03 -3.45 -6.25
C VAL A 84 -3.63 -2.11 -6.63
N VAL A 85 -3.26 -1.02 -5.94
CA VAL A 85 -3.74 0.33 -6.21
C VAL A 85 -3.36 0.75 -7.62
N THR A 86 -2.13 0.49 -8.05
CA THR A 86 -1.66 0.80 -9.41
C THR A 86 -2.50 0.05 -10.45
N ALA A 87 -2.69 -1.27 -10.30
CA ALA A 87 -3.50 -2.06 -11.21
C ALA A 87 -4.97 -1.59 -11.25
N ARG A 88 -5.55 -1.26 -10.09
CA ARG A 88 -6.91 -0.71 -9.99
C ARG A 88 -7.03 0.62 -10.73
N SER A 89 -6.05 1.50 -10.55
CA SER A 89 -6.00 2.81 -11.17
C SER A 89 -5.88 2.73 -12.69
N LEU A 90 -5.06 1.80 -13.20
CA LEU A 90 -4.94 1.54 -14.64
C LEU A 90 -6.23 0.93 -15.22
N ALA A 91 -6.91 0.08 -14.47
CA ALA A 91 -8.19 -0.47 -14.90
C ALA A 91 -9.25 0.64 -15.04
N GLU A 92 -9.35 1.49 -14.02
CA GLU A 92 -10.35 2.56 -13.92
C GLU A 92 -10.05 3.71 -14.90
N PHE A 93 -8.88 4.34 -14.78
CA PHE A 93 -8.54 5.57 -15.51
C PHE A 93 -7.73 5.31 -16.78
N GLY A 94 -7.11 4.14 -16.92
CA GLY A 94 -6.08 3.91 -17.93
C GLY A 94 -4.76 4.57 -17.56
N LEU A 95 -3.83 4.57 -18.51
CA LEU A 95 -2.59 5.32 -18.41
C LEU A 95 -2.88 6.81 -18.64
N THR A 96 -2.50 7.63 -17.67
CA THR A 96 -2.75 9.09 -17.71
C THR A 96 -1.46 9.83 -17.36
N LEU A 97 -1.32 11.06 -17.87
CA LEU A 97 -0.18 11.93 -17.57
C LEU A 97 -0.73 13.26 -17.02
N PRO A 98 -0.52 13.58 -15.73
CA PRO A 98 0.04 12.73 -14.67
C PRO A 98 -0.84 11.52 -14.35
N GLN A 99 -0.25 10.45 -13.79
CA GLN A 99 -1.00 9.23 -13.49
C GLN A 99 -2.01 9.48 -12.36
N ARG A 100 -3.29 9.25 -12.66
CA ARG A 100 -4.38 9.25 -11.70
C ARG A 100 -4.41 7.94 -10.93
N PHE A 101 -4.50 8.02 -9.61
CA PHE A 101 -4.63 6.86 -8.73
C PHE A 101 -6.05 6.78 -8.13
N SER A 102 -6.55 5.56 -7.97
CA SER A 102 -7.85 5.26 -7.34
C SER A 102 -7.87 5.55 -5.84
N CYS A 103 -6.70 5.59 -5.19
CA CYS A 103 -6.50 6.11 -3.84
C CYS A 103 -5.10 6.72 -3.70
N PRO A 104 -4.85 7.53 -2.65
CA PRO A 104 -3.51 8.03 -2.37
C PRO A 104 -2.50 6.89 -2.14
N LEU A 105 -1.28 7.04 -2.66
CA LEU A 105 -0.18 6.11 -2.36
C LEU A 105 0.49 6.42 -1.02
N ILE A 106 0.48 7.68 -0.60
CA ILE A 106 1.06 8.12 0.66
C ILE A 106 0.08 9.10 1.28
N ILE A 107 -0.19 8.93 2.57
CA ILE A 107 -0.91 9.92 3.37
C ILE A 107 0.08 10.50 4.37
N VAL A 108 0.28 11.81 4.31
CA VAL A 108 0.99 12.56 5.35
C VAL A 108 -0.05 13.00 6.37
N TRP A 109 -0.02 12.39 7.55
CA TRP A 109 -1.04 12.60 8.57
C TRP A 109 -0.47 13.39 9.73
N ASN A 110 -1.03 14.59 9.97
CA ASN A 110 -0.79 15.35 11.19
C ASN A 110 -1.42 14.61 12.38
N PHE A 111 -0.61 13.74 12.98
CA PHE A 111 -1.02 12.72 13.94
C PHE A 111 -1.27 13.27 15.35
N THR A 112 -0.52 14.31 15.71
CA THR A 112 -0.64 15.01 16.98
C THR A 112 -0.20 16.46 16.83
N ASN A 113 -0.75 17.35 17.66
CA ASN A 113 -0.21 18.70 17.80
C ASN A 113 0.87 18.79 18.89
N ARG A 114 0.97 17.77 19.74
CA ARG A 114 1.92 17.77 20.85
C ARG A 114 3.35 17.76 20.31
N CYS A 115 4.17 18.71 20.75
CA CYS A 115 5.56 18.85 20.38
C CYS A 115 6.41 19.24 21.59
N ASN A 116 7.66 18.75 21.65
CA ASN A 116 8.64 19.14 22.66
C ASN A 116 9.54 20.31 22.22
N LEU A 117 9.32 20.85 21.02
CA LEU A 117 10.10 21.95 20.45
C LEU A 117 9.27 23.23 20.32
N LYS A 118 9.94 24.37 20.10
CA LYS A 118 9.33 25.69 19.92
C LYS A 118 9.93 26.40 18.70
N CYS A 119 9.85 25.75 17.54
CA CYS A 119 10.46 26.23 16.31
C CYS A 119 9.80 27.52 15.81
N ARG A 120 10.60 28.56 15.51
CA ARG A 120 10.10 29.84 14.97
C ARG A 120 9.38 29.71 13.62
N HIS A 121 9.66 28.64 12.87
CA HIS A 121 9.14 28.38 11.53
C HIS A 121 8.11 27.24 11.52
N CYS A 122 7.52 26.89 12.67
CA CYS A 122 6.54 25.81 12.74
C CYS A 122 5.22 26.24 12.08
N TYR A 123 4.93 25.70 10.88
CA TYR A 123 3.70 26.01 10.15
C TYR A 123 2.43 25.55 10.89
N GLN A 124 2.54 24.52 11.72
CA GLN A 124 1.41 23.95 12.46
C GLN A 124 1.15 24.67 13.79
N HIS A 125 2.06 25.54 14.24
CA HIS A 125 1.99 26.17 15.56
C HIS A 125 1.84 25.14 16.70
N SER A 126 2.58 24.03 16.58
CA SER A 126 2.56 22.94 17.55
C SER A 126 3.06 23.39 18.94
N GLU A 127 2.45 22.87 19.99
CA GLU A 127 2.72 23.25 21.38
C GLU A 127 2.97 22.01 22.26
N HIS A 128 3.36 22.20 23.52
CA HIS A 128 3.55 21.09 24.48
C HIS A 128 2.24 20.41 24.95
N ARG A 129 1.15 20.56 24.19
CA ARG A 129 -0.18 20.00 24.50
C ARG A 129 -0.87 19.46 23.25
N ARG A 130 -1.78 18.52 23.47
CA ARG A 130 -2.74 18.08 22.46
C ARG A 130 -3.77 19.18 22.19
N LEU A 131 -4.35 19.18 21.00
CA LEU A 131 -5.54 20.01 20.74
C LEU A 131 -6.74 19.41 21.48
N SER A 132 -7.73 20.27 21.80
CA SER A 132 -8.96 19.84 22.47
C SER A 132 -9.81 18.89 21.61
N ASP A 133 -9.68 19.00 20.30
CA ASP A 133 -10.35 18.22 19.26
C ASP A 133 -9.41 17.21 18.59
N GLU A 134 -8.23 16.95 19.16
CA GLU A 134 -7.32 15.92 18.65
C GLU A 134 -7.95 14.53 18.80
N LEU A 135 -7.83 13.69 17.77
CA LEU A 135 -8.39 12.34 17.75
C LEU A 135 -7.95 11.51 18.96
N THR A 136 -8.90 10.80 19.55
CA THR A 136 -8.65 9.77 20.56
C THR A 136 -7.91 8.59 19.95
N LEU A 137 -7.30 7.74 20.79
CA LEU A 137 -6.63 6.52 20.32
C LEU A 137 -7.58 5.62 19.50
N ALA A 138 -8.83 5.46 19.96
CA ALA A 138 -9.82 4.65 19.24
C ALA A 138 -10.16 5.22 17.85
N GLU A 139 -10.19 6.54 17.71
CA GLU A 139 -10.38 7.20 16.41
C GLU A 139 -9.14 7.05 15.52
N LYS A 140 -7.94 7.20 16.09
CA LYS A 140 -6.69 7.01 15.35
C LYS A 140 -6.55 5.59 14.79
N LEU A 141 -6.92 4.58 15.58
CA LEU A 141 -6.92 3.18 15.13
C LEU A 141 -7.95 2.96 14.00
N ARG A 142 -9.16 3.50 14.14
CA ARG A 142 -10.19 3.44 13.08
C ARG A 142 -9.70 4.06 11.77
N VAL A 143 -8.99 5.20 11.83
CA VAL A 143 -8.38 5.80 10.64
C VAL A 143 -7.40 4.82 9.97
N VAL A 144 -6.51 4.17 10.73
CA VAL A 144 -5.56 3.20 10.15
C VAL A 144 -6.28 1.99 9.55
N ASP A 145 -7.32 1.49 10.20
CA ASP A 145 -8.16 0.41 9.68
C ASP A 145 -8.79 0.79 8.33
N ASP A 146 -9.43 1.97 8.28
CA ASP A 146 -10.06 2.50 7.05
C ASP A 146 -9.04 2.66 5.92
N LEU A 147 -7.86 3.22 6.22
CA LEU A 147 -6.78 3.36 5.24
C LEU A 147 -6.30 2.00 4.71
N GLY A 148 -6.20 1.00 5.61
CA GLY A 148 -5.86 -0.37 5.25
C GLY A 148 -6.92 -1.04 4.38
N GLU A 149 -8.21 -0.83 4.69
CA GLU A 149 -9.35 -1.32 3.93
C GLU A 149 -9.39 -0.78 2.50
N HIS A 150 -8.94 0.47 2.33
CA HIS A 150 -8.83 1.17 1.04
C HIS A 150 -7.51 0.92 0.30
N TYR A 151 -6.66 0.02 0.80
CA TYR A 151 -5.37 -0.35 0.20
C TYR A 151 -4.35 0.79 0.16
N VAL A 152 -4.48 1.82 1.01
CA VAL A 152 -3.44 2.85 1.13
C VAL A 152 -2.15 2.17 1.61
N PRO A 153 -1.05 2.26 0.84
CA PRO A 153 0.12 1.45 1.14
C PRO A 153 1.03 2.08 2.20
N MET A 154 1.01 3.41 2.36
CA MET A 154 1.95 4.11 3.24
C MET A 154 1.29 5.28 3.97
N ILE A 155 1.65 5.42 5.24
CA ILE A 155 1.32 6.58 6.09
C ILE A 155 2.66 7.18 6.55
N ALA A 156 2.78 8.49 6.42
CA ALA A 156 3.85 9.28 7.00
C ALA A 156 3.26 10.08 8.17
N PHE A 157 3.70 9.78 9.39
CA PHE A 157 3.29 10.54 10.56
C PHE A 157 3.99 11.90 10.57
N ALA A 158 3.19 12.95 10.57
CA ALA A 158 3.58 14.34 10.68
C ALA A 158 2.85 14.98 11.86
N GLY A 159 2.99 16.29 12.05
CA GLY A 159 2.35 17.00 13.15
C GLY A 159 3.32 17.89 13.93
N GLY A 160 3.13 17.89 15.25
CA GLY A 160 4.16 18.25 16.22
C GLY A 160 5.32 17.25 16.21
N GLU A 161 5.60 16.62 17.34
CA GLU A 161 6.61 15.55 17.42
C GLU A 161 5.88 14.22 17.67
N PRO A 162 5.66 13.39 16.63
CA PRO A 162 4.92 12.14 16.79
C PRO A 162 5.55 11.19 17.81
N THR A 163 6.88 11.17 17.94
CA THR A 163 7.59 10.19 18.80
C THR A 163 7.33 10.38 20.29
N ILE A 164 6.89 11.58 20.72
CA ILE A 164 6.50 11.84 22.12
C ILE A 164 5.01 11.58 22.39
N CYS A 165 4.23 11.24 21.35
CA CYS A 165 2.82 10.92 21.51
C CYS A 165 2.66 9.47 21.99
N PRO A 166 2.02 9.23 23.15
CA PRO A 166 1.86 7.87 23.66
C PRO A 166 0.97 7.00 22.77
N ASP A 167 0.18 7.60 21.88
CA ASP A 167 -0.69 6.87 20.95
C ASP A 167 0.08 6.33 19.73
N LEU A 168 1.34 6.77 19.48
CA LEU A 168 2.08 6.37 18.28
C LEU A 168 2.36 4.87 18.25
N LEU A 169 2.88 4.30 19.34
CA LEU A 169 3.20 2.87 19.40
C LEU A 169 1.96 1.98 19.23
N PRO A 170 0.82 2.23 19.93
CA PRO A 170 -0.43 1.52 19.66
C PRO A 170 -0.90 1.57 18.20
N VAL A 171 -0.62 2.66 17.48
CA VAL A 171 -1.04 2.84 16.08
C VAL A 171 -0.08 2.16 15.08
N LEU A 172 1.16 1.90 15.47
CA LEU A 172 2.17 1.23 14.64
C LEU A 172 2.08 -0.31 14.67
N HIS A 173 1.44 -0.88 15.68
CA HIS A 173 1.30 -2.33 15.89
C HIS A 173 -0.03 -2.85 15.34
#